data_AF-A0A964VWA6-F1
#
_entry.id   AF-A0A964VWA6-F1
#
_cell.length_a   1.000
_cell.length_b   1.000
_cell.length_c   1.000
_cell.angle_alpha   90.00
_cell.angle_beta   90.00
_cell.angle_gamma   90.00
#
_symmetry.space_group_name_H-M   'P 1'
#
loop_
_entity.id
_entity.type
_entity.pdbx_description
1 polymer ?
#
loop_
_entity_poly.entity_id
_entity_poly.type
_entity_poly.pdbx_seq_one_letter_code
_entity_poly.pdbx_strand_id
1 'polypeptide(L)'
;MLRILKIEDRFDGSIVVRVFPVNKRRPPAKILATQFADGWRYTLEIQDRVHWTLLVRTTVEALLLEIANRGNGGQLNPIPLWLSEGVTTLLIGESSRELVPQLNREFKDANRSMDPLVAIASKTVGRSPLGFDALAFPTDAMVSDTNQFQLFQGSAALFVHHLRSKGGGSGSLGALVFAFNRSLNWQTALLKTYPAEFQSLLDVEKWWAVTSVAFYAQNASRFITPETLDRHLRSVLQETVEVARSTNSPLGRRVLRLSETIEQWPLAAQIPVLERKMIQLRFLSNLGYRYFSRQGGGGTEPEMRVRFEQVRRLQEILNPYQRERSSTGNLARRGDVDPRIRILVQGAADRLRSLETEILGAP
;
A
#
# COMPACT_ATOMS: atom_id res chain seq x y z
N MET A 1 1.70 -14.25 17.74
CA MET A 1 0.40 -13.51 17.67
C MET A 1 0.21 -12.59 18.87
N LEU A 2 0.22 -13.09 20.10
CA LEU A 2 0.11 -12.28 21.32
C LEU A 2 1.09 -11.10 21.38
N ARG A 3 2.36 -11.31 21.00
CA ARG A 3 3.38 -10.26 20.86
C ARG A 3 2.97 -9.13 19.89
N ILE A 4 2.36 -9.46 18.75
CA ILE A 4 1.90 -8.48 17.76
C ILE A 4 0.73 -7.66 18.33
N LEU A 5 -0.17 -8.33 19.07
CA LEU A 5 -1.32 -7.69 19.71
C LEU A 5 -0.95 -6.93 21.00
N LYS A 6 0.24 -7.16 21.57
CA LYS A 6 0.69 -6.66 22.87
C LYS A 6 -0.28 -7.05 24.00
N ILE A 7 -0.68 -8.32 24.04
CA ILE A 7 -1.53 -8.88 25.09
C ILE A 7 -0.84 -10.07 25.76
N GLU A 8 -1.19 -10.30 27.02
CA GLU A 8 -0.78 -11.50 27.76
C GLU A 8 -1.54 -12.73 27.25
N ASP A 9 -0.96 -13.91 27.47
CA ASP A 9 -1.68 -15.16 27.26
C ASP A 9 -2.75 -15.32 28.34
N ARG A 10 -4.01 -15.21 27.91
CA ARG A 10 -5.20 -15.48 28.73
C ARG A 10 -6.13 -16.39 27.96
N PHE A 11 -5.59 -17.39 27.27
CA PHE A 11 -6.39 -18.32 26.48
C PHE A 11 -7.40 -19.04 27.38
N ASP A 12 -8.69 -18.78 27.14
CA ASP A 12 -9.81 -19.25 27.98
C ASP A 12 -10.85 -20.03 27.17
N GLY A 13 -10.86 -19.89 25.83
CA GLY A 13 -11.74 -20.64 24.94
C GLY A 13 -11.13 -21.96 24.43
N SER A 14 -11.95 -22.76 23.72
CA SER A 14 -11.48 -23.96 23.02
C SER A 14 -11.55 -23.78 21.50
N ILE A 15 -10.45 -24.05 20.81
CA ILE A 15 -10.41 -24.18 19.34
C ILE A 15 -10.20 -25.66 19.01
N VAL A 16 -11.21 -26.30 18.44
CA VAL A 16 -11.14 -27.71 18.03
C VAL A 16 -10.59 -27.78 16.61
N VAL A 17 -9.46 -28.50 16.41
CA VAL A 17 -8.90 -28.72 15.07
C VAL A 17 -9.38 -30.07 14.54
N ARG A 18 -10.01 -30.07 13.37
CA ARG A 18 -10.43 -31.27 12.64
C ARG A 18 -9.65 -31.38 11.35
N VAL A 19 -8.91 -32.47 11.20
CA VAL A 19 -8.15 -32.77 9.99
C VAL A 19 -8.93 -33.76 9.13
N PHE A 20 -9.14 -33.40 7.86
CA PHE A 20 -9.84 -34.24 6.88
C PHE A 20 -8.90 -34.66 5.74
N PRO A 21 -9.13 -35.81 5.09
CA PRO A 21 -8.41 -36.14 3.86
C PRO A 21 -8.64 -35.10 2.76
N VAL A 22 -7.65 -34.94 1.87
CA VAL A 22 -7.77 -34.05 0.70
C VAL A 22 -9.05 -34.32 -0.10
N ASN A 23 -9.84 -33.26 -0.33
CA ASN A 23 -11.06 -33.34 -1.12
C ASN A 23 -11.26 -32.08 -1.95
N LYS A 24 -11.22 -32.21 -3.28
CA LYS A 24 -11.39 -31.09 -4.23
C LYS A 24 -12.76 -30.39 -4.13
N ARG A 25 -13.78 -31.06 -3.59
CA ARG A 25 -15.14 -30.50 -3.42
C ARG A 25 -15.28 -29.70 -2.12
N ARG A 26 -14.28 -29.69 -1.25
CA ARG A 26 -14.28 -28.94 0.01
C ARG A 26 -13.21 -27.85 -0.04
N PRO A 27 -13.43 -26.71 0.65
CA PRO A 27 -12.36 -25.74 0.82
C PRO A 27 -11.18 -26.39 1.58
N PRO A 28 -9.94 -25.95 1.32
CA PRO A 28 -8.75 -26.51 1.97
C PRO A 28 -8.69 -26.21 3.47
N ALA A 29 -9.29 -25.11 3.91
CA ALA A 29 -9.47 -24.76 5.31
C ALA A 29 -10.80 -23.99 5.50
N LYS A 30 -11.46 -24.17 6.65
CA LYS A 30 -12.69 -23.47 7.03
C LYS A 30 -12.76 -23.31 8.54
N ILE A 31 -13.33 -22.20 9.00
CA ILE A 31 -13.65 -21.95 10.41
C ILE A 31 -15.17 -22.08 10.60
N LEU A 32 -15.58 -22.82 11.61
CA LEU A 32 -16.97 -22.91 12.06
C LEU A 32 -17.07 -22.29 13.45
N ALA A 33 -17.93 -21.28 13.61
CA ALA A 33 -18.28 -20.71 14.90
C ALA A 33 -19.63 -21.30 15.34
N THR A 34 -19.67 -21.89 16.52
CA THR A 34 -20.90 -22.47 17.10
C THR A 34 -21.19 -21.80 18.43
N GLN A 35 -22.43 -21.34 18.60
CA GLN A 35 -22.88 -20.72 19.85
C GLN A 35 -23.29 -21.80 20.85
N PHE A 36 -22.77 -21.71 22.07
CA PHE A 36 -23.14 -22.51 23.22
C PHE A 36 -23.61 -21.60 24.37
N ALA A 37 -24.16 -22.19 25.43
CA ALA A 37 -24.63 -21.44 26.60
C ALA A 37 -23.51 -20.67 27.33
N ASP A 38 -22.27 -21.16 27.24
CA ASP A 38 -21.05 -20.59 27.82
C ASP A 38 -20.28 -19.66 26.86
N GLY A 39 -20.78 -19.47 25.63
CA GLY A 39 -20.17 -18.59 24.63
C GLY A 39 -19.89 -19.27 23.29
N TRP A 40 -19.00 -18.67 22.51
CA TRP A 40 -18.65 -19.17 21.17
C TRP A 40 -17.52 -20.20 21.22
N ARG A 41 -17.69 -21.32 20.53
CA ARG A 41 -16.61 -22.29 20.26
C ARG A 41 -16.29 -22.35 18.78
N TYR A 42 -15.01 -22.53 18.48
CA TYR A 42 -14.50 -22.49 17.12
C TYR A 42 -13.98 -23.86 16.71
N THR A 43 -14.44 -24.36 15.56
CA THR A 43 -13.87 -25.55 14.92
C THR A 43 -13.09 -25.12 13.69
N LEU A 44 -11.80 -25.44 13.67
CA LEU A 44 -10.92 -25.26 12.53
C LEU A 44 -10.88 -26.56 11.72
N GLU A 45 -11.54 -26.57 10.58
CA GLU A 45 -11.54 -27.70 9.64
C GLU A 45 -10.45 -27.49 8.58
N ILE A 46 -9.46 -28.38 8.53
CA ILE A 46 -8.31 -28.29 7.62
C ILE A 46 -8.12 -29.61 6.88
N GLN A 47 -7.75 -29.57 5.60
CA GLN A 47 -7.32 -30.77 4.88
C GLN A 47 -5.90 -31.19 5.29
N ASP A 48 -5.62 -32.50 5.32
CA ASP A 48 -4.33 -33.09 5.68
C ASP A 48 -3.16 -32.62 4.80
N ARG A 49 -3.44 -32.04 3.63
CA ARG A 49 -2.48 -31.33 2.78
C ARG A 49 -2.93 -29.89 2.50
N VAL A 50 -2.33 -28.93 3.21
CA VAL A 50 -2.50 -27.50 2.96
C VAL A 50 -1.16 -26.77 2.89
N HIS A 51 -1.13 -25.66 2.16
CA HIS A 51 0.04 -24.80 2.14
C HIS A 51 0.22 -24.14 3.53
N TRP A 52 1.46 -24.07 4.02
CA TRP A 52 1.75 -23.58 5.38
C TRP A 52 1.24 -22.17 5.66
N THR A 53 1.22 -21.27 4.66
CA THR A 53 0.66 -19.92 4.85
C THR A 53 -0.85 -19.94 5.08
N LEU A 54 -1.56 -20.89 4.46
CA LEU A 54 -3.00 -21.06 4.67
C LEU A 54 -3.27 -21.60 6.08
N LEU A 55 -2.44 -22.53 6.57
CA LEU A 55 -2.49 -23.01 7.95
C LEU A 55 -2.32 -21.84 8.93
N VAL A 56 -1.23 -21.06 8.78
CA VAL A 56 -0.97 -19.90 9.66
C VAL A 56 -2.12 -18.89 9.60
N ARG A 57 -2.58 -18.53 8.39
CA ARG A 57 -3.70 -17.59 8.17
C ARG A 57 -4.96 -18.03 8.89
N THR A 58 -5.38 -19.28 8.68
CA THR A 58 -6.64 -19.78 9.25
C THR A 58 -6.54 -19.93 10.77
N THR A 59 -5.39 -20.32 11.30
CA THR A 59 -5.13 -20.35 12.75
C THR A 59 -5.17 -18.95 13.36
N VAL A 60 -4.54 -17.95 12.72
CA VAL A 60 -4.58 -16.55 13.19
C VAL A 60 -6.00 -16.01 13.19
N GLU A 61 -6.78 -16.27 12.15
CA GLU A 61 -8.18 -15.85 12.08
C GLU A 61 -9.04 -16.50 13.16
N ALA A 62 -8.89 -17.80 13.39
CA ALA A 62 -9.59 -18.52 14.46
C ALA A 62 -9.25 -17.96 15.85
N LEU A 63 -7.97 -17.66 16.10
CA LEU A 63 -7.53 -17.04 17.36
C LEU A 63 -8.07 -15.62 17.52
N LEU A 64 -8.08 -14.80 16.46
CA LEU A 64 -8.65 -13.45 16.53
C LEU A 64 -10.15 -13.47 16.80
N LEU A 65 -10.89 -14.39 16.15
CA LEU A 65 -12.33 -14.58 16.39
C LEU A 65 -12.60 -15.00 17.83
N GLU A 66 -11.81 -15.93 18.35
CA GLU A 66 -11.91 -16.38 19.74
C GLU A 66 -11.71 -15.21 20.71
N ILE A 67 -10.57 -14.50 20.62
CA ILE A 67 -10.26 -13.37 21.49
C ILE A 67 -11.33 -12.27 21.41
N ALA A 68 -11.79 -11.94 20.19
CA ALA A 68 -12.75 -10.87 19.96
C ALA A 68 -14.14 -11.16 20.51
N ASN A 69 -14.51 -12.43 20.67
CA ASN A 69 -15.85 -12.86 21.06
C ASN A 69 -15.88 -13.57 22.43
N ARG A 70 -14.79 -13.49 23.22
CA ARG A 70 -14.79 -14.00 24.60
C ARG A 70 -15.91 -13.36 25.41
N GLY A 71 -16.67 -14.17 26.14
CA GLY A 71 -17.80 -13.71 26.94
C GLY A 71 -18.95 -13.07 26.14
N ASN A 72 -18.93 -13.17 24.81
CA ASN A 72 -20.03 -12.68 23.97
C ASN A 72 -21.11 -13.75 23.88
N GLY A 73 -22.18 -13.61 24.67
CA GLY A 73 -23.37 -14.46 24.56
C GLY A 73 -24.31 -14.08 23.41
N GLY A 74 -24.05 -12.95 22.73
CA GLY A 74 -24.87 -12.40 21.66
C GLY A 74 -24.40 -12.82 20.26
N GLN A 75 -24.67 -11.96 19.27
CA GLN A 75 -24.29 -12.17 17.87
C GLN A 75 -22.76 -12.23 17.70
N LEU A 76 -22.29 -13.15 16.87
CA LEU A 76 -20.88 -13.27 16.50
C LEU A 76 -20.41 -11.97 15.82
N ASN A 77 -19.38 -11.35 16.37
CA ASN A 77 -18.76 -10.18 15.76
C ASN A 77 -17.62 -10.64 14.84
N PRO A 78 -17.70 -10.37 13.52
CA PRO A 78 -16.65 -10.74 12.58
C PRO A 78 -15.41 -9.86 12.76
N ILE A 79 -14.25 -10.43 12.46
CA ILE A 79 -12.99 -9.70 12.38
C ILE A 79 -12.88 -9.07 10.99
N PRO A 80 -12.53 -7.77 10.86
CA PRO A 80 -12.32 -7.19 9.54
C PRO A 80 -11.10 -7.81 8.85
N LEU A 81 -11.21 -8.05 7.54
CA LEU A 81 -10.20 -8.78 6.77
C LEU A 81 -8.81 -8.12 6.82
N TRP A 82 -8.75 -6.78 6.86
CA TRP A 82 -7.47 -6.07 6.97
C TRP A 82 -6.73 -6.41 8.28
N LEU A 83 -7.44 -6.71 9.37
CA LEU A 83 -6.82 -7.05 10.64
C LEU A 83 -6.28 -8.48 10.62
N SER A 84 -7.08 -9.44 10.13
CA SER A 84 -6.65 -10.85 10.04
C SER A 84 -5.49 -11.01 9.06
N GLU A 85 -5.57 -10.44 7.87
CA GLU A 85 -4.48 -10.50 6.87
C GLU A 85 -3.24 -9.73 7.31
N GLY A 86 -3.42 -8.57 7.96
CA GLY A 86 -2.33 -7.74 8.43
C GLY A 86 -1.54 -8.41 9.55
N VAL A 87 -2.22 -8.95 10.56
CA VAL A 87 -1.58 -9.73 11.65
C VAL A 87 -0.91 -10.99 11.09
N THR A 88 -1.57 -11.70 10.18
CA THR A 88 -1.00 -12.91 9.54
C THR A 88 0.29 -12.59 8.80
N THR A 89 0.28 -11.53 7.98
CA THR A 89 1.44 -11.14 7.18
C THR A 89 2.59 -10.64 8.06
N LEU A 90 2.30 -9.89 9.12
CA LEU A 90 3.31 -9.48 10.10
C LEU A 90 3.92 -10.69 10.81
N LEU A 91 3.10 -11.66 11.22
CA LEU A 91 3.57 -12.88 11.89
C LEU A 91 4.48 -13.71 10.99
N ILE A 92 4.06 -13.91 9.73
CA ILE A 92 4.88 -14.58 8.72
C ILE A 92 6.17 -13.79 8.45
N GLY A 93 6.10 -12.46 8.42
CA GLY A 93 7.26 -11.59 8.22
C GLY A 93 8.27 -11.65 9.36
N GLU A 94 7.81 -11.71 10.62
CA GLU A 94 8.68 -11.75 11.80
C GLU A 94 9.26 -13.15 12.07
N SER A 95 8.51 -14.22 11.80
CA SER A 95 8.83 -15.60 12.22
C SER A 95 9.00 -16.61 11.07
N SER A 96 8.77 -16.21 9.82
CA SER A 96 8.98 -17.06 8.62
C SER A 96 8.31 -18.45 8.73
N ARG A 97 8.94 -19.49 8.16
CA ARG A 97 8.48 -20.89 8.16
C ARG A 97 8.64 -21.59 9.52
N GLU A 98 9.27 -20.97 10.52
CA GLU A 98 9.46 -21.56 11.86
C GLU A 98 8.15 -21.63 12.66
N LEU A 99 7.09 -20.94 12.21
CA LEU A 99 5.75 -21.02 12.78
C LEU A 99 5.10 -22.40 12.65
N VAL A 100 5.56 -23.22 11.71
CA VAL A 100 5.00 -24.56 11.46
C VAL A 100 6.09 -25.60 11.72
N PRO A 101 5.92 -26.46 12.75
CA PRO A 101 6.88 -27.52 13.05
C PRO A 101 7.12 -28.40 11.81
N GLN A 102 8.38 -28.66 11.47
CA GLN A 102 8.75 -29.59 10.39
C GLN A 102 9.37 -30.83 11.01
N LEU A 103 8.85 -32.02 10.68
CA LEU A 103 9.19 -33.28 11.36
C LEU A 103 10.68 -33.67 11.36
N ASN A 104 11.53 -33.02 10.55
CA ASN A 104 12.95 -33.34 10.41
C ASN A 104 13.84 -32.09 10.32
N ARG A 105 13.47 -31.01 11.01
CA ARG A 105 14.24 -29.76 10.98
C ARG A 105 14.36 -29.20 12.39
N GLU A 106 15.59 -29.00 12.84
CA GLU A 106 15.84 -28.24 14.07
C GLU A 106 15.25 -26.84 13.90
N PHE A 107 14.52 -26.39 14.93
CA PHE A 107 14.10 -24.99 15.02
C PHE A 107 15.37 -24.14 15.02
N LYS A 108 15.61 -23.40 13.93
CA LYS A 108 16.59 -22.32 13.98
C LYS A 108 16.08 -21.28 14.95
N ASP A 109 17.02 -20.64 15.64
CA ASP A 109 16.83 -19.75 16.77
C ASP A 109 15.56 -18.87 16.66
N ALA A 110 14.54 -19.15 17.48
CA ALA A 110 13.24 -18.46 17.47
C ALA A 110 13.36 -16.94 17.78
N ASN A 111 14.54 -16.50 18.23
CA ASN A 111 14.91 -15.10 18.43
C ASN A 111 15.41 -14.39 17.18
N ARG A 112 15.62 -15.08 16.04
CA ARG A 112 15.97 -14.44 14.77
C ARG A 112 14.74 -13.77 14.15
N SER A 113 14.29 -12.68 14.76
CA SER A 113 13.24 -11.84 14.20
C SER A 113 13.71 -11.23 12.89
N MET A 114 13.06 -11.57 11.77
CA MET A 114 13.25 -10.82 10.54
C MET A 114 12.51 -9.48 10.61
N ASP A 115 12.96 -8.48 9.85
CA ASP A 115 12.26 -7.21 9.74
C ASP A 115 10.96 -7.42 8.95
N PRO A 116 9.76 -7.31 9.59
CA PRO A 116 8.50 -7.52 8.90
C PRO A 116 8.28 -6.54 7.75
N LEU A 117 8.95 -5.38 7.77
CA LEU A 117 8.85 -4.40 6.69
C LEU A 117 9.44 -4.91 5.38
N VAL A 118 10.39 -5.85 5.42
CA VAL A 118 10.92 -6.52 4.21
C VAL A 118 9.85 -7.41 3.58
N ALA A 119 9.12 -8.17 4.40
CA ALA A 119 8.03 -9.02 3.94
C ALA A 119 6.81 -8.22 3.45
N ILE A 120 6.56 -7.05 4.05
CA ILE A 120 5.55 -6.10 3.58
C ILE A 120 5.97 -5.54 2.22
N ALA A 121 7.20 -5.06 2.10
CA ALA A 121 7.71 -4.46 0.87
C ALA A 121 7.68 -5.45 -0.30
N SER A 122 8.02 -6.73 -0.08
CA SER A 122 7.96 -7.75 -1.14
C SER A 122 6.54 -7.99 -1.68
N LYS A 123 5.51 -7.83 -0.84
CA LYS A 123 4.09 -7.93 -1.25
C LYS A 123 3.62 -6.70 -2.01
N THR A 124 4.28 -5.55 -1.85
CA THR A 124 3.83 -4.29 -2.43
C THR A 124 4.81 -3.65 -3.43
N VAL A 125 5.81 -4.41 -3.87
CA VAL A 125 6.83 -3.98 -4.84
C VAL A 125 6.18 -3.31 -6.05
N GLY A 126 6.62 -2.08 -6.34
CA GLY A 126 6.23 -1.33 -7.52
C GLY A 126 4.77 -0.87 -7.59
N ARG A 127 4.02 -0.96 -6.48
CA ARG A 127 2.58 -0.62 -6.39
C ARG A 127 2.31 0.21 -5.14
N SER A 128 1.54 1.30 -5.24
CA SER A 128 1.12 2.08 -4.07
C SER A 128 0.20 1.26 -3.16
N PRO A 129 0.20 1.48 -1.83
CA PRO A 129 -0.75 0.84 -0.93
C PRO A 129 -2.17 1.21 -1.28
N LEU A 130 -3.09 0.32 -0.92
CA LEU A 130 -4.50 0.60 -0.97
C LEU A 130 -4.86 1.71 0.03
N GLY A 131 -5.81 2.58 -0.34
CA GLY A 131 -6.47 3.50 0.59
C GLY A 131 -7.22 2.73 1.69
N PHE A 132 -7.61 3.43 2.75
CA PHE A 132 -8.24 2.78 3.90
C PHE A 132 -9.65 2.28 3.55
N ASP A 133 -10.38 2.99 2.69
CA ASP A 133 -11.67 2.54 2.14
C ASP A 133 -11.58 1.13 1.50
N ALA A 134 -10.60 0.91 0.63
CA ALA A 134 -10.37 -0.38 -0.02
C ALA A 134 -9.89 -1.47 0.95
N LEU A 135 -9.26 -1.11 2.07
CA LEU A 135 -8.91 -2.04 3.16
C LEU A 135 -10.14 -2.40 4.01
N ALA A 136 -10.99 -1.42 4.28
CA ALA A 136 -12.21 -1.57 5.08
C ALA A 136 -13.28 -2.37 4.34
N PHE A 137 -13.38 -2.20 3.02
CA PHE A 137 -14.38 -2.80 2.15
C PHE A 137 -13.74 -3.43 0.90
N PRO A 138 -13.02 -4.56 1.05
CA PRO A 138 -12.41 -5.25 -0.08
C PRO A 138 -13.47 -5.80 -1.03
N THR A 139 -13.26 -5.66 -2.34
CA THR A 139 -14.14 -6.24 -3.37
C THR A 139 -13.82 -7.72 -3.61
N ASP A 140 -14.79 -8.48 -4.09
CA ASP A 140 -14.59 -9.90 -4.45
C ASP A 140 -13.47 -10.08 -5.50
N ALA A 141 -13.35 -9.13 -6.42
CA ALA A 141 -12.28 -9.11 -7.42
C ALA A 141 -10.89 -8.98 -6.78
N MET A 142 -10.76 -8.13 -5.74
CA MET A 142 -9.50 -7.97 -5.01
C MET A 142 -9.12 -9.23 -4.22
N VAL A 143 -10.11 -9.97 -3.70
CA VAL A 143 -9.87 -11.19 -2.91
C VAL A 143 -9.60 -12.40 -3.81
N SER A 144 -10.23 -12.45 -4.99
CA SER A 144 -10.13 -13.57 -5.92
C SER A 144 -8.88 -13.50 -6.81
N ASP A 145 -8.42 -12.29 -7.16
CA ASP A 145 -7.19 -12.11 -7.94
C ASP A 145 -5.95 -12.22 -7.06
N THR A 146 -5.04 -13.13 -7.40
CA THR A 146 -3.83 -13.40 -6.58
C THR A 146 -2.94 -12.15 -6.42
N ASN A 147 -2.79 -11.35 -7.47
CA ASN A 147 -1.91 -10.19 -7.44
C ASN A 147 -2.53 -9.05 -6.63
N GLN A 148 -3.83 -8.80 -6.77
CA GLN A 148 -4.55 -7.81 -5.98
C GLN A 148 -4.64 -8.24 -4.52
N PHE A 149 -4.84 -9.52 -4.25
CA PHE A 149 -4.89 -10.03 -2.88
C PHE A 149 -3.53 -9.92 -2.19
N GLN A 150 -2.42 -10.14 -2.90
CA GLN A 150 -1.08 -9.85 -2.36
C GLN A 150 -0.89 -8.38 -2.00
N LEU A 151 -1.36 -7.46 -2.85
CA LEU A 151 -1.32 -6.02 -2.57
C LEU A 151 -2.18 -5.66 -1.35
N PHE A 152 -3.36 -6.27 -1.23
CA PHE A 152 -4.23 -6.14 -0.06
C PHE A 152 -3.51 -6.59 1.21
N GLN A 153 -2.92 -7.80 1.21
CA GLN A 153 -2.18 -8.33 2.34
C GLN A 153 -1.02 -7.42 2.77
N GLY A 154 -0.24 -6.92 1.81
CA GLY A 154 0.86 -6.00 2.09
C GLY A 154 0.38 -4.66 2.65
N SER A 155 -0.68 -4.09 2.07
CA SER A 155 -1.28 -2.84 2.53
C SER A 155 -1.88 -2.97 3.93
N ALA A 156 -2.60 -4.06 4.19
CA ALA A 156 -3.18 -4.40 5.48
C ALA A 156 -2.11 -4.60 6.57
N ALA A 157 -1.03 -5.31 6.24
CA ALA A 157 0.09 -5.52 7.15
C ALA A 157 0.79 -4.22 7.52
N LEU A 158 0.98 -3.33 6.54
CA LEU A 158 1.54 -2.01 6.77
C LEU A 158 0.63 -1.14 7.64
N PHE A 159 -0.68 -1.17 7.38
CA PHE A 159 -1.68 -0.48 8.18
C PHE A 159 -1.64 -0.95 9.64
N VAL A 160 -1.68 -2.27 9.88
CA VAL A 160 -1.58 -2.87 11.22
C VAL A 160 -0.22 -2.55 11.87
N HIS A 161 0.87 -2.55 11.11
CA HIS A 161 2.21 -2.20 11.60
C HIS A 161 2.26 -0.79 12.17
N HIS A 162 1.63 0.18 11.50
CA HIS A 162 1.58 1.56 11.99
C HIS A 162 0.51 1.74 13.07
N LEU A 163 -0.63 1.06 12.98
CA LEU A 163 -1.68 1.12 14.00
C LEU A 163 -1.18 0.59 15.35
N ARG A 164 -0.28 -0.41 15.37
CA ARG A 164 0.31 -0.96 16.61
C ARG A 164 1.29 -0.02 17.31
N SER A 165 1.84 0.97 16.59
CA SER A 165 2.72 2.00 17.14
C SER A 165 1.94 3.25 17.57
N LYS A 166 0.66 3.35 17.20
CA LYS A 166 -0.29 4.31 17.74
C LYS A 166 -0.86 3.82 19.06
N GLY A 167 -1.13 4.77 19.95
CA GLY A 167 -1.62 4.50 21.31
C GLY A 167 -0.53 4.61 22.37
N GLY A 168 -0.45 5.79 22.98
CA GLY A 168 0.00 5.90 24.37
C GLY A 168 -1.16 5.59 25.31
N GLY A 169 -0.91 4.89 26.42
CA GLY A 169 -1.96 4.54 27.39
C GLY A 169 -2.73 3.25 27.05
N SER A 170 -4.07 3.30 27.07
CA SER A 170 -4.97 2.14 26.95
C SER A 170 -5.27 1.65 25.51
N GLY A 171 -4.84 2.40 24.49
CA GLY A 171 -5.06 2.05 23.08
C GLY A 171 -4.00 1.09 22.55
N SER A 172 -4.34 -0.18 22.37
CA SER A 172 -3.48 -1.18 21.73
C SER A 172 -4.27 -2.00 20.71
N LEU A 173 -3.57 -2.67 19.79
CA LEU A 173 -4.22 -3.63 18.89
C LEU A 173 -4.99 -4.70 19.67
N GLY A 174 -4.47 -5.14 20.80
CA GLY A 174 -5.17 -6.02 21.72
C GLY A 174 -6.47 -5.43 22.26
N ALA A 175 -6.41 -4.19 22.74
CA ALA A 175 -7.60 -3.47 23.22
C ALA A 175 -8.66 -3.30 22.12
N LEU A 176 -8.24 -3.13 20.86
CA LEU A 176 -9.15 -3.10 19.71
C LEU A 176 -9.87 -4.45 19.52
N VAL A 177 -9.13 -5.56 19.54
CA VAL A 177 -9.71 -6.90 19.40
C VAL A 177 -10.71 -7.16 20.52
N PHE A 178 -10.37 -6.80 21.77
CA PHE A 178 -11.30 -6.92 22.90
C PHE A 178 -12.52 -5.98 22.81
N ALA A 179 -12.40 -4.84 22.12
CA ALA A 179 -13.51 -3.91 21.96
C ALA A 179 -14.57 -4.37 20.94
N PHE A 180 -14.28 -5.41 20.14
CA PHE A 180 -15.23 -5.94 19.16
C PHE A 180 -16.48 -6.55 19.81
N ASN A 181 -16.38 -7.31 20.90
CA ASN A 181 -17.57 -7.80 21.61
C ASN A 181 -18.37 -6.71 22.34
N ARG A 182 -17.81 -5.51 22.53
CA ARG A 182 -18.47 -4.38 23.22
C ARG A 182 -19.00 -3.31 22.28
N SER A 183 -18.90 -3.54 20.98
CA SER A 183 -19.22 -2.56 19.95
C SER A 183 -20.17 -3.16 18.93
N LEU A 184 -21.03 -2.31 18.37
CA LEU A 184 -21.99 -2.73 17.33
C LEU A 184 -21.29 -3.23 16.06
N ASN A 185 -20.08 -2.74 15.80
CA ASN A 185 -19.25 -3.11 14.66
C ASN A 185 -17.78 -2.76 14.92
N TRP A 186 -16.90 -3.24 14.03
CA TRP A 186 -15.47 -3.01 14.14
C TRP A 186 -15.09 -1.54 13.98
N GLN A 187 -15.85 -0.75 13.20
CA GLN A 187 -15.59 0.68 13.00
C GLN A 187 -15.74 1.45 14.32
N THR A 188 -16.82 1.17 15.05
CA THR A 188 -17.10 1.79 16.35
C THR A 188 -16.05 1.39 17.38
N ALA A 189 -15.63 0.12 17.35
CA ALA A 189 -14.54 -0.36 18.21
C ALA A 189 -13.24 0.39 17.92
N LEU A 190 -12.87 0.57 16.64
CA LEU A 190 -11.67 1.29 16.23
C LEU A 190 -11.63 2.72 16.78
N LEU A 191 -12.72 3.48 16.60
CA LEU A 191 -12.80 4.87 17.08
C LEU A 191 -12.78 4.94 18.61
N LYS A 192 -13.46 4.01 19.30
CA LYS A 192 -13.45 3.94 20.78
C LYS A 192 -12.08 3.55 21.35
N THR A 193 -11.31 2.72 20.66
CA THR A 193 -9.98 2.29 21.12
C THR A 193 -8.92 3.37 20.90
N TYR A 194 -9.06 4.17 19.83
CA TYR A 194 -8.08 5.20 19.45
C TYR A 194 -8.67 6.62 19.44
N PRO A 195 -9.34 7.07 20.51
CA PRO A 195 -10.08 8.34 20.50
C PRO A 195 -9.14 9.56 20.39
N ALA A 196 -7.90 9.45 20.88
CA ALA A 196 -6.91 10.53 20.77
C ALA A 196 -6.40 10.72 19.33
N GLU A 197 -6.48 9.69 18.48
CA GLU A 197 -5.95 9.71 17.12
C GLU A 197 -7.07 9.89 16.08
N PHE A 198 -8.24 9.30 16.32
CA PHE A 198 -9.33 9.23 15.33
C PHE A 198 -10.68 9.58 15.95
N GLN A 199 -11.31 10.65 15.46
CA GLN A 199 -12.69 11.02 15.80
C GLN A 199 -13.69 10.43 14.78
N SER A 200 -13.22 10.21 13.55
CA SER A 200 -14.00 9.65 12.45
C SER A 200 -13.16 8.70 11.58
N LEU A 201 -13.82 7.88 10.76
CA LEU A 201 -13.12 7.04 9.77
C LEU A 201 -12.41 7.87 8.70
N LEU A 202 -12.87 9.11 8.45
CA LEU A 202 -12.18 10.05 7.57
C LEU A 202 -10.81 10.44 8.13
N ASP A 203 -10.68 10.56 9.46
CA ASP A 203 -9.38 10.82 10.09
C ASP A 203 -8.43 9.64 9.93
N VAL A 204 -8.97 8.41 9.98
CA VAL A 204 -8.22 7.18 9.69
C VAL A 204 -7.71 7.19 8.25
N GLU A 205 -8.55 7.52 7.28
CA GLU A 205 -8.16 7.62 5.86
C GLU A 205 -7.08 8.69 5.65
N LYS A 206 -7.26 9.89 6.20
CA LYS A 206 -6.27 10.98 6.09
C LYS A 206 -4.92 10.59 6.70
N TRP A 207 -4.95 10.04 7.90
CA TRP A 207 -3.74 9.56 8.57
C TRP A 207 -3.05 8.47 7.76
N TRP A 208 -3.82 7.52 7.22
CA TRP A 208 -3.30 6.43 6.44
C TRP A 208 -2.72 6.87 5.10
N ALA A 209 -3.37 7.80 4.40
CA ALA A 209 -2.88 8.37 3.14
C ALA A 209 -1.49 9.00 3.32
N VAL A 210 -1.25 9.70 4.43
CA VAL A 210 0.07 10.27 4.73
C VAL A 210 1.08 9.19 5.14
N THR A 211 0.68 8.28 6.01
CA THR A 211 1.56 7.26 6.60
C THR A 211 2.04 6.25 5.55
N SER A 212 1.15 5.79 4.69
CA SER A 212 1.44 4.86 3.60
C SER A 212 2.45 5.45 2.61
N VAL A 213 2.28 6.72 2.21
CA VAL A 213 3.24 7.42 1.33
C VAL A 213 4.61 7.56 2.01
N ALA A 214 4.65 7.86 3.30
CA ALA A 214 5.92 7.95 4.04
C ALA A 214 6.67 6.61 4.08
N PHE A 215 5.96 5.49 4.30
CA PHE A 215 6.55 4.16 4.23
C PHE A 215 7.17 3.89 2.84
N TYR A 216 6.49 4.26 1.76
CA TYR A 216 7.04 4.12 0.42
C TYR A 216 8.23 5.04 0.20
N ALA A 217 8.19 6.28 0.63
CA ALA A 217 9.37 7.16 0.53
C ALA A 217 10.59 6.61 1.30
N GLN A 218 10.38 5.80 2.35
CA GLN A 218 11.44 5.23 3.18
C GLN A 218 11.92 3.83 2.73
N ASN A 219 11.02 2.99 2.22
CA ASN A 219 11.28 1.62 1.78
C ASN A 219 11.38 1.45 0.27
N ALA A 220 10.81 2.35 -0.54
CA ALA A 220 11.07 2.35 -1.97
C ALA A 220 12.57 2.55 -2.22
N SER A 221 13.29 3.34 -1.42
CA SER A 221 14.77 3.38 -1.53
C SER A 221 15.49 2.09 -1.10
N ARG A 222 14.83 1.09 -0.49
CA ARG A 222 15.41 -0.22 -0.15
C ARG A 222 15.19 -1.28 -1.23
N PHE A 223 14.09 -1.18 -1.98
CA PHE A 223 13.68 -2.18 -2.97
C PHE A 223 13.39 -1.57 -4.34
N ILE A 224 13.82 -0.33 -4.59
CA ILE A 224 13.68 0.27 -5.90
C ILE A 224 14.53 -0.52 -6.87
N THR A 225 13.86 -1.10 -7.84
CA THR A 225 14.51 -1.73 -8.98
C THR A 225 14.53 -0.74 -10.15
N PRO A 226 15.47 -0.91 -11.09
CA PRO A 226 15.45 -0.26 -12.40
C PRO A 226 14.05 -0.16 -13.04
N GLU A 227 13.31 -1.26 -13.07
CA GLU A 227 11.99 -1.35 -13.73
C GLU A 227 10.91 -0.55 -12.99
N THR A 228 10.99 -0.50 -11.67
CA THR A 228 10.05 0.28 -10.86
C THR A 228 10.29 1.77 -11.05
N LEU A 229 11.56 2.17 -11.12
CA LEU A 229 11.94 3.56 -11.42
C LEU A 229 11.50 3.94 -12.84
N ASP A 230 11.67 3.06 -13.82
CA ASP A 230 11.19 3.26 -15.19
C ASP A 230 9.67 3.44 -15.26
N ARG A 231 8.91 2.65 -14.49
CA ARG A 231 7.44 2.81 -14.42
C ARG A 231 7.05 4.18 -13.88
N HIS A 232 7.75 4.66 -12.84
CA HIS A 232 7.49 5.99 -12.30
C HIS A 232 7.91 7.10 -13.27
N LEU A 233 9.06 7.00 -13.92
CA LEU A 233 9.50 7.93 -14.96
C LEU A 233 8.51 8.00 -16.12
N ARG A 234 8.03 6.84 -16.60
CA ARG A 234 6.97 6.75 -17.62
C ARG A 234 5.70 7.47 -17.17
N SER A 235 5.26 7.25 -15.93
CA SER A 235 4.08 7.92 -15.37
C SER A 235 4.26 9.44 -15.21
N VAL A 236 5.49 9.93 -15.02
CA VAL A 236 5.76 11.38 -14.96
C VAL A 236 5.66 11.99 -16.36
N LEU A 237 6.23 11.30 -17.36
CA LEU A 237 6.31 11.76 -18.75
C LEU A 237 5.00 11.62 -19.54
N GLN A 238 4.02 10.90 -19.00
CA GLN A 238 2.76 10.64 -19.67
C GLN A 238 1.58 11.11 -18.82
N GLU A 239 0.57 11.69 -19.45
CA GLU A 239 -0.71 12.05 -18.84
C GLU A 239 -1.85 11.33 -19.55
N THR A 240 -2.75 10.71 -18.78
CA THR A 240 -3.96 10.11 -19.36
C THR A 240 -5.08 11.13 -19.32
N VAL A 241 -5.64 11.44 -20.48
CA VAL A 241 -6.76 12.36 -20.63
C VAL A 241 -7.95 11.72 -21.30
N GLU A 242 -9.12 12.22 -20.95
CA GLU A 242 -10.39 11.83 -21.55
C GLU A 242 -10.76 12.85 -22.62
N VAL A 243 -10.77 12.42 -23.88
CA VAL A 243 -11.02 13.27 -25.05
C VAL A 243 -12.28 12.78 -25.76
N ALA A 244 -13.25 13.67 -25.96
CA ALA A 244 -14.38 13.42 -26.83
C ALA A 244 -13.92 13.52 -28.30
N ARG A 245 -14.17 12.49 -29.11
CA ARG A 245 -13.80 12.50 -30.54
C ARG A 245 -14.65 13.46 -31.39
N SER A 246 -15.84 13.82 -30.91
CA SER A 246 -16.73 14.82 -31.50
C SER A 246 -17.75 15.29 -30.45
N THR A 247 -18.48 16.37 -30.75
CA THR A 247 -19.64 16.79 -29.96
C THR A 247 -20.64 15.63 -29.87
N ASN A 248 -20.89 15.13 -28.65
CA ASN A 248 -21.72 13.94 -28.32
C ASN A 248 -21.09 12.54 -28.51
N SER A 249 -19.78 12.42 -28.74
CA SER A 249 -19.10 11.11 -28.68
C SER A 249 -18.73 10.71 -27.25
N PRO A 250 -18.74 9.40 -26.90
CA PRO A 250 -18.22 8.93 -25.63
C PRO A 250 -16.74 9.31 -25.46
N LEU A 251 -16.36 9.67 -24.24
CA LEU A 251 -15.01 10.06 -23.89
C LEU A 251 -14.05 8.88 -24.06
N GLY A 252 -13.05 9.04 -24.93
CA GLY A 252 -11.97 8.07 -25.09
C GLY A 252 -10.78 8.44 -24.24
N ARG A 253 -10.18 7.47 -23.54
CA ARG A 253 -8.90 7.68 -22.84
C ARG A 253 -7.76 7.72 -23.85
N ARG A 254 -6.96 8.78 -23.81
CA ARG A 254 -5.74 8.95 -24.60
C ARG A 254 -4.57 9.24 -23.67
N VAL A 255 -3.44 8.61 -23.91
CA VAL A 255 -2.18 8.92 -23.23
C VAL A 255 -1.46 9.98 -24.07
N LEU A 256 -1.16 11.13 -23.46
CA LEU A 256 -0.38 12.21 -24.05
C LEU A 256 1.00 12.26 -23.41
N ARG A 257 2.00 12.66 -24.20
CA ARG A 257 3.33 12.97 -23.66
C ARG A 257 3.31 14.33 -22.95
N LEU A 258 4.22 14.53 -22.01
CA LEU A 258 4.28 15.77 -21.24
C LEU A 258 4.71 16.95 -22.13
N SER A 259 5.58 16.71 -23.12
CA SER A 259 5.93 17.69 -24.16
C SER A 259 4.68 18.18 -24.92
N GLU A 260 3.83 17.27 -25.40
CA GLU A 260 2.56 17.60 -26.08
C GLU A 260 1.63 18.39 -25.16
N THR A 261 1.58 18.03 -23.87
CA THR A 261 0.77 18.75 -22.87
C THR A 261 1.25 20.21 -22.73
N ILE A 262 2.56 20.43 -22.69
CA ILE A 262 3.16 21.77 -22.55
C ILE A 262 2.98 22.62 -23.83
N GLU A 263 3.01 22.01 -25.01
CA GLU A 263 2.84 22.71 -26.29
C GLU A 263 1.38 23.04 -26.59
N GLN A 264 0.48 22.09 -26.38
CA GLN A 264 -0.87 22.13 -26.92
C GLN A 264 -1.90 22.69 -25.94
N TRP A 265 -1.67 22.56 -24.62
CA TRP A 265 -2.69 22.92 -23.64
C TRP A 265 -2.60 24.39 -23.23
N PRO A 266 -3.72 25.03 -22.86
CA PRO A 266 -3.67 26.33 -22.22
C PRO A 266 -3.05 26.23 -20.82
N LEU A 267 -2.33 27.28 -20.40
CA LEU A 267 -1.58 27.32 -19.13
C LEU A 267 -2.43 26.92 -17.91
N ALA A 268 -3.68 27.37 -17.85
CA ALA A 268 -4.59 27.05 -16.74
C ALA A 268 -4.82 25.54 -16.59
N ALA A 269 -4.86 24.79 -17.69
CA ALA A 269 -4.99 23.33 -17.67
C ALA A 269 -3.65 22.62 -17.40
N GLN A 270 -2.52 23.25 -17.74
CA GLN A 270 -1.18 22.71 -17.49
C GLN A 270 -0.81 22.73 -16.01
N ILE A 271 -1.11 23.82 -15.29
CA ILE A 271 -0.71 24.02 -13.88
C ILE A 271 -1.01 22.81 -12.99
N PRO A 272 -2.25 22.29 -12.88
CA PRO A 272 -2.55 21.17 -12.00
C PRO A 272 -1.86 19.86 -12.42
N VAL A 273 -1.55 19.69 -13.72
CA VAL A 273 -0.78 18.54 -14.21
C VAL A 273 0.69 18.69 -13.79
N LEU A 274 1.29 19.85 -14.08
CA LEU A 274 2.70 20.14 -13.77
C LEU A 274 2.99 20.08 -12.27
N GLU A 275 2.11 20.59 -11.42
CA GLU A 275 2.24 20.47 -9.96
C GLU A 275 2.27 19.01 -9.52
N ARG A 276 1.35 18.18 -10.06
CA ARG A 276 1.30 16.74 -9.76
C ARG A 276 2.57 16.02 -10.23
N LYS A 277 3.04 16.31 -11.45
CA LYS A 277 4.30 15.74 -11.99
C LYS A 277 5.51 16.19 -11.16
N MET A 278 5.53 17.44 -10.71
CA MET A 278 6.60 17.94 -9.86
C MET A 278 6.63 17.28 -8.48
N ILE A 279 5.48 17.01 -7.87
CA ILE A 279 5.40 16.24 -6.62
C ILE A 279 5.99 14.84 -6.84
N GLN A 280 5.63 14.16 -7.93
CA GLN A 280 6.19 12.86 -8.30
C GLN A 280 7.71 12.91 -8.50
N LEU A 281 8.22 13.93 -9.19
CA LEU A 281 9.67 14.10 -9.40
C LEU A 281 10.43 14.39 -8.09
N ARG A 282 9.87 15.21 -7.19
CA ARG A 282 10.47 15.45 -5.86
C ARG A 282 10.52 14.17 -5.05
N PHE A 283 9.48 13.35 -5.11
CA PHE A 283 9.48 12.03 -4.49
C PHE A 283 10.63 11.15 -5.04
N LEU A 284 10.78 11.05 -6.36
CA LEU A 284 11.85 10.26 -6.99
C LEU A 284 13.25 10.79 -6.67
N SER A 285 13.42 12.11 -6.63
CA SER A 285 14.70 12.76 -6.26
C SER A 285 15.10 12.45 -4.82
N ASN A 286 14.16 12.58 -3.88
CA ASN A 286 14.36 12.22 -2.47
C ASN A 286 14.66 10.72 -2.29
N LEU A 287 14.03 9.87 -3.12
CA LEU A 287 14.28 8.45 -3.15
C LEU A 287 15.71 8.16 -3.60
N GLY A 288 16.18 8.82 -4.66
CA GLY A 288 17.56 8.71 -5.17
C GLY A 288 18.59 9.13 -4.13
N TYR A 289 18.39 10.27 -3.47
CA TYR A 289 19.27 10.71 -2.38
C TYR A 289 19.41 9.61 -1.30
N ARG A 290 18.29 9.06 -0.83
CA ARG A 290 18.28 7.99 0.19
C ARG A 290 18.87 6.67 -0.30
N TYR A 291 18.69 6.34 -1.58
CA TYR A 291 19.28 5.15 -2.19
C TYR A 291 20.81 5.24 -2.18
N PHE A 292 21.37 6.35 -2.68
CA PHE A 292 22.82 6.55 -2.77
C PHE A 292 23.49 6.77 -1.41
N SER A 293 22.85 7.47 -0.47
CA SER A 293 23.40 7.64 0.89
C SER A 293 23.54 6.31 1.64
N ARG A 294 22.78 5.27 1.27
CA ARG A 294 22.84 3.95 1.92
C ARG A 294 23.88 3.01 1.31
N GLN A 295 24.15 3.10 0.01
CA GLN A 295 25.07 2.17 -0.67
C GLN A 295 26.56 2.43 -0.41
N GLY A 296 26.92 3.45 0.38
CA GLY A 296 28.24 3.56 1.01
C GLY A 296 29.42 3.27 0.07
N GLY A 297 29.48 3.91 -1.10
CA GLY A 297 30.62 3.88 -2.02
C GLY A 297 30.93 2.53 -2.72
N GLY A 298 30.38 1.40 -2.27
CA GLY A 298 30.70 0.07 -2.77
C GLY A 298 29.56 -0.53 -3.58
N GLY A 299 29.53 -0.28 -4.89
CA GLY A 299 28.65 -1.02 -5.82
C GLY A 299 27.35 -0.31 -6.17
N THR A 300 27.40 0.95 -6.59
CA THR A 300 26.25 1.56 -7.28
C THR A 300 26.07 0.94 -8.66
N GLU A 301 24.92 0.29 -8.85
CA GLU A 301 24.47 -0.23 -10.14
C GLU A 301 24.41 0.91 -11.17
N PRO A 302 25.15 0.83 -12.31
CA PRO A 302 25.24 1.92 -13.30
C PRO A 302 23.88 2.37 -13.81
N GLU A 303 22.99 1.40 -13.98
CA GLU A 303 21.60 1.56 -14.41
C GLU A 303 20.75 2.45 -13.51
N MET A 304 20.96 2.40 -12.21
CA MET A 304 20.23 3.23 -11.25
C MET A 304 20.72 4.68 -11.29
N ARG A 305 22.03 4.89 -11.52
CA ARG A 305 22.60 6.24 -11.70
C ARG A 305 22.00 6.94 -12.92
N VAL A 306 21.90 6.23 -14.05
CA VAL A 306 21.30 6.78 -15.28
C VAL A 306 19.87 7.25 -15.04
N ARG A 307 19.05 6.44 -14.36
CA ARG A 307 17.64 6.78 -14.12
C ARG A 307 17.45 7.92 -13.12
N PHE A 308 18.25 8.00 -12.06
CA PHE A 308 18.19 9.16 -11.15
C PHE A 308 18.75 10.44 -11.80
N GLU A 309 19.68 10.31 -12.75
CA GLU A 309 20.12 11.43 -13.59
C GLU A 309 18.99 11.90 -14.52
N GLN A 310 18.19 10.98 -15.09
CA GLN A 310 16.99 11.33 -15.83
C GLN A 310 15.96 12.08 -14.97
N VAL A 311 15.74 11.65 -13.72
CA VAL A 311 14.89 12.39 -12.75
C VAL A 311 15.41 13.82 -12.56
N ARG A 312 16.73 14.00 -12.37
CA ARG A 312 17.36 15.32 -12.20
C ARG A 312 17.15 16.20 -13.44
N ARG A 313 17.39 15.67 -14.64
CA ARG A 313 17.18 16.40 -15.90
C ARG A 313 15.72 16.84 -16.09
N LEU A 314 14.76 15.99 -15.73
CA LEU A 314 13.34 16.37 -15.76
C LEU A 314 13.03 17.53 -14.81
N GLN A 315 13.59 17.51 -13.60
CA GLN A 315 13.46 18.64 -12.66
C GLN A 315 14.11 19.91 -13.19
N GLU A 316 15.24 19.81 -13.88
CA GLU A 316 15.94 20.95 -14.50
C GLU A 316 15.18 21.57 -15.67
N ILE A 317 14.34 20.80 -16.36
CA ILE A 317 13.49 21.34 -17.43
C ILE A 317 12.20 21.94 -16.85
N LEU A 318 11.53 21.23 -15.94
CA LEU A 318 10.20 21.62 -15.46
C LEU A 318 10.24 22.74 -14.41
N ASN A 319 11.24 22.80 -13.52
CA ASN A 319 11.30 23.82 -12.48
C ASN A 319 11.48 25.25 -13.05
N PRO A 320 12.38 25.51 -14.02
CA PRO A 320 12.48 26.83 -14.64
C PRO A 320 11.23 27.14 -15.46
N TYR A 321 10.72 26.17 -16.24
CA TYR A 321 9.50 26.33 -17.03
C TYR A 321 8.33 26.78 -16.15
N GLN A 322 8.03 26.05 -15.06
CA GLN A 322 6.92 26.39 -14.18
C GLN A 322 7.10 27.77 -13.53
N ARG A 323 8.33 28.12 -13.10
CA ARG A 323 8.63 29.42 -12.48
C ARG A 323 8.43 30.58 -13.47
N GLU A 324 9.03 30.50 -14.65
CA GLU A 324 8.96 31.56 -15.66
C GLU A 324 7.57 31.66 -16.31
N ARG A 325 6.89 30.53 -16.49
CA ARG A 325 5.53 30.52 -17.05
C ARG A 325 4.51 31.11 -16.08
N SER A 326 4.68 30.88 -14.78
CA SER A 326 3.81 31.44 -13.73
C SER A 326 4.04 32.94 -13.52
N SER A 327 5.29 33.42 -13.62
CA SER A 327 5.59 34.85 -13.51
C SER A 327 5.11 35.64 -14.73
N THR A 328 5.25 35.07 -15.93
CA THR A 328 4.89 35.73 -17.20
C THR A 328 3.39 35.64 -17.51
N GLY A 329 2.69 34.62 -16.99
CA GLY A 329 1.24 34.46 -17.14
C GLY A 329 0.40 35.59 -16.53
N ASN A 330 0.94 36.31 -15.53
CA ASN A 330 0.29 37.48 -14.94
C ASN A 330 0.43 38.77 -15.79
N LEU A 331 1.31 38.77 -16.81
CA LEU A 331 1.64 39.96 -17.60
C LEU A 331 0.95 40.00 -18.98
N ALA A 332 0.34 38.91 -19.43
CA ALA A 332 -0.30 38.83 -20.74
C ALA A 332 -1.70 39.47 -20.77
N ARG A 333 -1.79 40.78 -20.51
CA ARG A 333 -2.97 41.59 -20.80
C ARG A 333 -2.88 42.14 -22.23
N ARG A 334 -3.17 41.29 -23.23
CA ARG A 334 -3.65 41.61 -24.60
C ARG A 334 -3.13 40.59 -25.59
N GLY A 335 -4.03 39.71 -26.06
CA GLY A 335 -4.16 39.20 -27.44
C GLY A 335 -3.01 38.46 -28.12
N ASP A 336 -1.75 38.79 -27.86
CA ASP A 336 -0.56 38.21 -28.47
C ASP A 336 0.22 37.39 -27.43
N VAL A 337 0.54 36.16 -27.80
CA VAL A 337 1.42 35.30 -27.00
C VAL A 337 2.83 35.90 -27.11
N ASP A 338 3.32 36.51 -26.03
CA ASP A 338 4.68 37.07 -25.91
C ASP A 338 5.70 36.15 -26.63
N PRO A 339 6.50 36.64 -27.59
CA PRO A 339 7.52 35.85 -28.27
C PRO A 339 8.45 35.10 -27.31
N ARG A 340 8.72 35.67 -26.13
CA ARG A 340 9.53 35.04 -25.07
C ARG A 340 8.86 33.77 -24.52
N ILE A 341 7.53 33.81 -24.37
CA ILE A 341 6.74 32.66 -23.96
C ILE A 341 6.83 31.54 -25.00
N ARG A 342 6.74 31.86 -26.29
CA ARG A 342 6.83 30.84 -27.35
C ARG A 342 8.18 30.15 -27.34
N ILE A 343 9.27 30.93 -27.19
CA ILE A 343 10.63 30.39 -27.09
C ILE A 343 10.79 29.51 -25.84
N LEU A 344 10.24 29.93 -24.70
CA LEU A 344 10.26 29.15 -23.46
C LEU A 344 9.51 27.81 -23.60
N VAL A 345 8.29 27.85 -24.15
CA VAL A 345 7.46 26.65 -24.38
C VAL A 345 8.16 25.70 -25.33
N GLN A 346 8.64 26.21 -26.46
CA GLN A 346 9.33 25.40 -27.47
C GLN A 346 10.62 24.79 -26.89
N GLY A 347 11.44 25.59 -26.20
CA GLY A 347 12.68 25.13 -25.61
C GLY A 347 12.48 24.07 -24.52
N ALA A 348 11.44 24.20 -23.69
CA ALA A 348 11.09 23.19 -22.69
C ALA A 348 10.56 21.91 -23.35
N ALA A 349 9.68 22.04 -24.35
CA ALA A 349 9.10 20.92 -25.08
C ALA A 349 10.16 20.12 -25.86
N ASP A 350 11.11 20.78 -26.52
CA ASP A 350 12.19 20.12 -27.26
C ASP A 350 13.11 19.32 -26.34
N ARG A 351 13.47 19.90 -25.18
CA ARG A 351 14.26 19.19 -24.17
C ARG A 351 13.51 18.00 -23.56
N LEU A 352 12.20 18.14 -23.32
CA LEU A 352 11.35 17.03 -22.88
C LEU A 352 11.24 15.94 -23.95
N ARG A 353 11.04 16.30 -25.22
CA ARG A 353 10.98 15.33 -26.33
C ARG A 353 12.23 14.47 -26.43
N SER A 354 13.40 15.07 -26.20
CA SER A 354 14.66 14.33 -26.16
C SER A 354 14.67 13.27 -25.04
N LEU A 355 14.29 13.63 -23.81
CA LEU A 355 14.20 12.69 -22.69
C LEU A 355 13.07 11.66 -22.85
N GLU A 356 11.93 12.07 -23.41
CA GLU A 356 10.82 11.17 -23.71
C GLU A 356 11.23 10.11 -24.73
N THR A 357 12.03 10.47 -25.73
CA THR A 357 12.56 9.52 -26.71
C THR A 357 13.54 8.55 -26.06
N GLU A 358 14.39 9.03 -25.14
CA GLU A 358 15.33 8.21 -24.38
C GLU A 358 14.61 7.19 -23.46
N ILE A 359 13.52 7.60 -22.79
CA ILE A 359 12.86 6.81 -21.73
C ILE A 359 11.67 5.99 -22.26
N LEU A 360 10.87 6.58 -23.15
CA LEU A 360 9.64 5.96 -23.68
C LEU A 360 9.88 5.25 -25.02
N GLY A 361 10.94 5.62 -25.74
CA GLY A 361 11.18 5.25 -27.13
C GLY A 361 10.63 6.28 -28.13
N ALA A 362 10.95 6.08 -29.40
CA ALA A 362 10.40 6.89 -30.49
C ALA A 362 8.85 6.85 -30.47
N PRO A 363 8.18 7.96 -30.82
CA PRO A 363 6.71 8.04 -30.84
C PRO A 363 6.04 7.03 -31.77
#